data_AF-A0A7W6PAT4-F1
#
_entry.id   AF-A0A7W6PAT4-F1
#
_cell.length_a   1.000
_cell.length_b   1.000
_cell.length_c   1.000
_cell.angle_alpha   90.00
_cell.angle_beta   90.00
_cell.angle_gamma   90.00
#
_symmetry.space_group_name_H-M   'P 1'
#
loop_
_entity.id
_entity.type
_entity.pdbx_description
1 polymer ?
#
loop_
_entity_poly.entity_id
_entity_poly.type
_entity_poly.pdbx_seq_one_letter_code
_entity_poly.pdbx_strand_id
1 'polypeptide(L)'
;MNIASRSPKAESRRGLTHRSWQAEMIAPSVDEGEGKRASFVASSFAVEAGAGPKLFISALGLYRAFVNGQRVGDDLLTPGWTCYDDRVAYQCYDLSDLVHEGENRIEIWLGMAGTVRR
;
A
#
# COMPACT_ATOMS: atom_id res chain seq x y z
N MET A 1 -3.60 -37.29 21.50
CA MET A 1 -2.31 -37.89 21.16
C MET A 1 -1.91 -37.35 19.79
N ASN A 2 -0.80 -36.61 19.75
CA ASN A 2 -0.23 -35.82 18.64
C ASN A 2 -1.08 -34.71 17.99
N ILE A 3 -0.51 -33.50 18.10
CA ILE A 3 -1.00 -32.19 17.73
C ILE A 3 -0.21 -31.72 16.50
N ALA A 4 -0.95 -31.20 15.51
CA ALA A 4 -0.59 -30.17 14.50
C ALA A 4 -1.31 -30.51 13.20
N SER A 5 -2.51 -29.97 13.02
CA SER A 5 -3.34 -30.17 11.83
C SER A 5 -2.78 -29.40 10.63
N ARG A 6 -2.54 -30.11 9.52
CA ARG A 6 -2.35 -29.52 8.19
C ARG A 6 -3.57 -28.67 7.86
N SER A 7 -3.38 -27.36 7.65
CA SER A 7 -4.39 -26.53 7.00
C SER A 7 -4.63 -27.04 5.57
N PRO A 8 -5.85 -26.98 5.04
CA PRO A 8 -6.13 -27.42 3.67
C PRO A 8 -5.27 -26.61 2.69
N LYS A 9 -4.83 -27.23 1.60
CA LYS A 9 -4.32 -26.47 0.44
C LYS A 9 -5.41 -25.47 0.07
N ALA A 10 -5.17 -24.19 0.32
CA ALA A 10 -6.02 -23.13 -0.18
C ALA A 10 -6.09 -23.31 -1.70
N GLU A 11 -7.30 -23.51 -2.21
CA GLU A 11 -7.55 -23.56 -3.64
C GLU A 11 -6.93 -22.33 -4.27
N SER A 12 -6.12 -22.58 -5.31
CA SER A 12 -5.64 -21.54 -6.20
C SER A 12 -6.84 -20.74 -6.69
N ARG A 13 -7.04 -19.54 -6.12
CA ARG A 13 -7.89 -18.50 -6.72
C ARG A 13 -7.17 -18.04 -7.98
N ARG A 14 -7.34 -18.85 -9.02
CA ARG A 14 -6.94 -18.62 -10.40
C ARG A 14 -7.65 -17.33 -10.84
N GLY A 15 -6.93 -16.20 -10.82
CA GLY A 15 -7.51 -14.90 -11.20
C GLY A 15 -6.67 -13.65 -10.93
N LEU A 16 -5.60 -13.70 -10.15
CA LEU A 16 -4.67 -12.56 -9.98
C LEU A 16 -3.39 -12.77 -10.79
N THR A 17 -3.53 -13.00 -12.09
CA THR A 17 -2.39 -13.07 -13.01
C THR A 17 -2.20 -11.71 -13.67
N HIS A 18 -1.14 -11.01 -13.27
CA HIS A 18 -0.57 -9.81 -13.88
C HIS A 18 -1.52 -8.60 -14.01
N ARG A 19 -1.59 -7.75 -12.98
CA ARG A 19 -2.11 -6.40 -13.16
C ARG A 19 -1.07 -5.58 -13.93
N SER A 20 -1.50 -4.96 -15.03
CA SER A 20 -0.72 -3.90 -15.68
C SER A 20 -0.80 -2.64 -14.83
N TRP A 21 0.33 -2.28 -14.21
CA TRP A 21 0.45 -1.06 -13.43
C TRP A 21 0.70 0.12 -14.37
N GLN A 22 0.02 1.24 -14.10
CA GLN A 22 0.30 2.54 -14.72
C GLN A 22 1.05 3.47 -13.76
N ALA A 23 1.59 2.91 -12.67
CA ALA A 23 2.29 3.64 -11.62
C ALA A 23 3.71 3.10 -11.49
N GLU A 24 4.64 3.97 -11.12
CA GLU A 24 6.03 3.65 -10.83
C GLU A 24 6.30 3.80 -9.33
N MET A 25 7.32 3.12 -8.82
CA MET A 25 7.80 3.35 -7.47
C MET A 25 8.41 4.74 -7.37
N ILE A 26 7.99 5.49 -6.37
CA ILE A 26 8.50 6.84 -6.08
C ILE A 26 9.15 6.87 -4.70
N ALA A 27 10.12 7.78 -4.54
CA ALA A 27 10.75 8.07 -3.26
C ALA A 27 10.61 9.56 -2.94
N PRO A 28 10.54 9.95 -1.66
CA PRO A 28 10.61 11.36 -1.27
C PRO A 28 11.89 12.01 -1.80
N SER A 29 11.81 13.24 -2.27
CA SER A 29 12.98 14.02 -2.69
C SER A 29 13.94 14.34 -1.54
N VAL A 30 13.45 14.21 -0.30
CA VAL A 30 14.19 14.43 0.95
C VAL A 30 14.60 13.12 1.63
N ASP A 31 14.52 11.99 0.92
CA ASP A 31 14.94 10.71 1.49
C ASP A 31 16.45 10.70 1.72
N GLU A 32 16.84 10.87 2.98
CA GLU A 32 18.23 10.87 3.44
C GLU A 32 18.71 9.44 3.83
N GLY A 33 17.90 8.42 3.61
CA GLY A 33 18.23 7.03 3.94
C GLY A 33 17.93 6.64 5.40
N GLU A 34 18.63 5.60 5.87
CA GLU A 34 18.29 4.90 7.12
C GLU A 34 18.43 5.73 8.39
N GLY A 35 17.47 5.55 9.31
CA GLY A 35 17.49 6.18 10.64
C GLY A 35 17.10 7.67 10.64
N LYS A 36 16.55 8.15 9.52
CA LYS A 36 16.15 9.55 9.34
C LYS A 36 14.68 9.77 9.65
N ARG A 37 14.26 11.05 9.66
CA ARG A 37 12.88 11.42 9.98
C ARG A 37 11.91 10.77 9.00
N ALA A 38 10.75 10.36 9.51
CA ALA A 38 9.66 9.88 8.67
C ALA A 38 9.37 10.93 7.58
N SER A 39 9.33 10.46 6.34
CA SER A 39 9.02 11.27 5.17
C SER A 39 7.62 10.92 4.69
N PHE A 40 6.99 11.84 3.97
CA PHE A 40 5.72 11.58 3.31
C PHE A 40 5.75 12.11 1.88
N VAL A 41 4.93 11.50 1.03
CA VAL A 41 4.60 12.01 -0.29
C VAL A 41 3.13 12.40 -0.32
N ALA A 42 2.78 13.41 -1.10
CA ALA A 42 1.40 13.85 -1.24
C ALA A 42 1.10 14.25 -2.68
N SER A 43 -0.15 14.07 -3.10
CA SER A 43 -0.64 14.48 -4.41
C SER A 43 -2.12 14.84 -4.35
N SER A 44 -2.58 15.68 -5.27
CA SER A 44 -4.00 15.93 -5.52
C SER A 44 -4.47 15.10 -6.72
N PHE A 45 -5.73 14.68 -6.71
CA PHE A 45 -6.37 13.94 -7.80
C PHE A 45 -7.86 14.29 -7.88
N ALA A 46 -8.45 14.21 -9.07
CA ALA A 46 -9.88 14.49 -9.26
C ALA A 46 -10.70 13.19 -9.30
N VAL A 47 -11.91 13.21 -8.73
CA VAL A 47 -12.88 12.12 -8.79
C VAL A 47 -14.18 12.61 -9.45
N GLU A 48 -14.68 11.83 -10.41
CA GLU A 48 -15.96 12.09 -11.08
C GLU A 48 -17.14 11.51 -10.27
N ALA A 49 -18.32 12.12 -10.42
CA ALA A 49 -19.54 11.61 -9.79
C ALA A 49 -19.82 10.15 -10.19
N GLY A 50 -20.13 9.30 -9.19
CA GLY A 50 -20.46 7.89 -9.40
C GLY A 50 -19.25 6.99 -9.67
N ALA A 51 -18.02 7.49 -9.59
CA ALA A 51 -16.84 6.65 -9.61
C ALA A 51 -16.82 5.70 -8.39
N GLY A 52 -16.31 4.48 -8.58
CA GLY A 52 -15.99 3.53 -7.50
C GLY A 52 -14.49 3.51 -7.22
N PRO A 53 -13.94 4.54 -6.54
CA PRO A 53 -12.50 4.74 -6.41
C PRO A 53 -11.87 3.64 -5.54
N LYS A 54 -10.75 3.10 -6.03
CA LYS A 54 -9.98 2.09 -5.30
C LYS A 54 -8.52 2.49 -5.24
N LEU A 55 -7.94 2.42 -4.04
CA LEU A 55 -6.51 2.58 -3.84
C LEU A 55 -5.83 1.22 -3.91
N PHE A 56 -4.83 1.12 -4.79
CA PHE A 56 -3.92 0.00 -4.81
C PHE A 56 -2.54 0.50 -4.46
N ILE A 57 -1.99 0.01 -3.36
CA ILE A 57 -0.81 0.60 -2.75
C ILE A 57 0.11 -0.47 -2.20
N SER A 58 1.39 -0.19 -2.29
CA SER A 58 2.48 -0.99 -1.73
C SER A 58 3.62 -0.05 -1.35
N ALA A 59 4.58 -0.57 -0.59
CA ALA A 59 5.84 0.09 -0.29
C ALA A 59 6.96 -0.93 -0.15
N LEU A 60 8.19 -0.49 -0.41
CA LEU A 60 9.40 -1.16 0.05
C LEU A 60 9.70 -0.64 1.45
N GLY A 61 9.23 -1.34 2.47
CA GLY A 61 9.15 -0.82 3.83
C GLY A 61 7.72 -0.84 4.32
N LEU A 62 7.33 0.17 5.09
CA LEU A 62 5.99 0.35 5.62
C LEU A 62 5.38 1.64 5.10
N TYR A 63 4.06 1.69 4.99
CA TYR A 63 3.34 2.91 4.69
C TYR A 63 2.11 3.10 5.57
N ARG A 64 1.64 4.35 5.66
CA ARG A 64 0.30 4.69 6.11
C ARG A 64 -0.28 5.73 5.17
N ALA A 65 -1.46 5.46 4.63
CA ALA A 65 -2.13 6.34 3.68
C ALA A 65 -3.27 7.12 4.35
N PHE A 66 -3.47 8.35 3.89
CA PHE A 66 -4.55 9.24 4.27
C PHE A 66 -5.15 9.87 3.03
N VAL A 67 -6.47 9.97 2.99
CA VAL A 67 -7.21 10.71 1.94
C VAL A 67 -8.02 11.79 2.65
N ASN A 68 -7.85 13.04 2.20
CA ASN A 68 -8.49 14.22 2.79
C ASN A 68 -8.31 14.31 4.33
N GLY A 69 -7.12 13.92 4.80
CA GLY A 69 -6.77 13.89 6.24
C GLY A 69 -7.33 12.70 7.01
N GLN A 70 -8.17 11.86 6.40
CA GLN A 70 -8.73 10.66 7.02
C GLN A 70 -7.90 9.44 6.68
N ARG A 71 -7.70 8.56 7.67
CA ARG A 71 -6.87 7.36 7.50
C ARG A 71 -7.54 6.36 6.55
N VAL A 72 -6.76 5.82 5.62
CA VAL A 72 -7.20 4.71 4.75
C VAL A 72 -7.00 3.38 5.47
N GLY A 73 -8.10 2.66 5.68
CA GLY A 73 -8.10 1.33 6.28
C GLY A 73 -7.62 1.28 7.74
N ASP A 74 -7.73 0.09 8.34
CA ASP A 74 -7.34 -0.13 9.74
C ASP A 74 -6.01 -0.87 9.90
N ASP A 75 -5.49 -1.46 8.83
CA ASP A 75 -4.32 -2.34 8.84
C ASP A 75 -3.07 -1.68 9.42
N LEU A 76 -2.38 -2.39 10.30
CA LEU A 76 -1.12 -1.93 10.89
C LEU A 76 0.06 -2.58 10.16
N LEU A 77 1.17 -1.85 10.03
CA LEU A 77 2.41 -2.35 9.46
C LEU A 77 2.24 -2.87 8.01
N THR A 78 1.45 -2.17 7.20
CA THR A 78 1.28 -2.45 5.77
C THR A 78 2.52 -2.09 4.95
N PRO A 79 2.90 -2.88 3.93
CA PRO A 79 2.16 -4.02 3.37
C PRO A 79 2.45 -5.38 4.03
N GLY A 80 3.18 -5.38 5.14
CA GLY A 80 3.71 -6.57 5.83
C GLY A 80 5.18 -6.81 5.52
N TRP A 81 5.81 -7.75 6.24
CA TRP A 81 7.17 -8.19 5.96
C TRP A 81 7.16 -9.25 4.86
N THR A 82 7.65 -8.91 3.68
CA THR A 82 7.87 -9.86 2.57
C THR A 82 9.32 -9.80 2.11
N CYS A 83 9.87 -10.90 1.61
CA CYS A 83 11.13 -10.88 0.85
C CYS A 83 10.87 -10.07 -0.44
N TYR A 84 11.27 -8.79 -0.43
CA TYR A 84 10.98 -7.85 -1.53
C TYR A 84 11.58 -8.28 -2.87
N ASP A 85 12.69 -9.04 -2.84
CA ASP A 85 13.36 -9.57 -4.02
C ASP A 85 12.51 -10.58 -4.80
N ASP A 86 11.61 -11.29 -4.12
CA ASP A 86 10.74 -12.31 -4.72
C ASP A 86 9.32 -11.80 -4.95
N ARG A 87 8.79 -11.00 -4.01
CA ARG A 87 7.42 -10.52 -4.07
C ARG A 87 7.20 -9.26 -3.24
N VAL A 88 6.69 -8.23 -3.90
CA VAL A 88 6.13 -7.05 -3.25
C VAL A 88 4.62 -7.23 -3.10
N ALA A 89 4.14 -7.39 -1.85
CA ALA A 89 2.69 -7.42 -1.59
C ALA A 89 2.06 -6.04 -1.75
N TYR A 90 0.79 -5.99 -2.14
CA TYR A 90 0.01 -4.74 -2.23
C TYR A 90 -1.37 -4.94 -1.62
N GLN A 91 -1.97 -3.85 -1.17
CA GLN A 91 -3.32 -3.83 -0.64
C GLN A 91 -4.27 -3.10 -1.60
N CYS A 92 -5.56 -3.42 -1.49
CA CYS A 92 -6.63 -2.77 -2.21
C CYS A 92 -7.63 -2.22 -1.19
N TYR A 93 -7.86 -0.91 -1.21
CA TYR A 93 -8.86 -0.25 -0.38
C TYR A 93 -9.95 0.36 -1.25
N ASP A 94 -11.19 0.24 -0.79
CA ASP A 94 -12.29 1.05 -1.29
C ASP A 94 -12.17 2.45 -0.68
N LEU A 95 -12.24 3.50 -1.51
CA LEU A 95 -12.13 4.89 -1.07
C LEU A 95 -13.47 5.63 -1.09
N SER A 96 -14.58 4.94 -1.38
CA SER A 96 -15.88 5.59 -1.62
C SER A 96 -16.32 6.52 -0.48
N ASP A 97 -16.00 6.17 0.77
CA ASP A 97 -16.35 6.96 1.96
C ASP A 97 -15.33 8.06 2.31
N LEU A 98 -14.18 8.11 1.63
CA LEU A 98 -13.07 9.01 1.94
C LEU A 98 -12.88 10.13 0.91
N VAL A 99 -13.47 9.97 -0.28
CA VAL A 99 -13.39 10.96 -1.36
C VAL A 99 -14.70 11.73 -1.53
N HIS A 100 -14.62 12.83 -2.26
CA HIS A 100 -15.77 13.55 -2.77
C HIS A 100 -15.58 13.84 -4.27
N GLU A 101 -16.65 14.25 -4.95
CA GLU A 101 -16.56 14.73 -6.33
C GLU A 101 -15.62 15.95 -6.41
N GLY A 102 -14.82 16.03 -7.47
CA GLY A 102 -13.81 17.08 -7.65
C GLY A 102 -12.46 16.72 -7.05
N GLU A 103 -11.72 17.75 -6.59
CA GLU A 103 -10.33 17.60 -6.15
C GLU A 103 -10.22 16.99 -4.75
N ASN A 104 -9.44 15.93 -4.62
CA ASN A 104 -9.11 15.24 -3.38
C ASN A 104 -7.60 15.23 -3.18
N ARG A 105 -7.15 15.04 -1.94
CA ARG A 105 -5.73 14.96 -1.61
C ARG A 105 -5.39 13.65 -0.93
N ILE A 106 -4.33 13.00 -1.39
CA ILE A 106 -3.75 11.81 -0.76
C ILE A 106 -2.40 12.15 -0.14
N GLU A 107 -2.14 11.60 1.04
CA GLU A 107 -0.84 11.60 1.70
C GLU A 107 -0.43 10.18 2.05
N ILE A 108 0.85 9.87 1.88
CA ILE A 108 1.41 8.56 2.21
C ILE A 108 2.63 8.79 3.07
N TRP A 109 2.52 8.43 4.34
CA TRP A 109 3.62 8.45 5.29
C TRP A 109 4.42 7.17 5.12
N LEU A 110 5.74 7.30 5.02
CA LEU A 110 6.65 6.19 4.76
C LEU A 110 7.45 5.86 6.02
N GLY A 111 7.45 4.59 6.37
CA GLY A 111 8.31 4.01 7.39
C GLY A 111 9.34 3.10 6.73
N MET A 112 10.62 3.30 7.02
CA MET A 112 11.66 2.44 6.47
C MET A 112 11.73 1.11 7.26
N ALA A 113 11.81 -0.02 6.56
CA ALA A 113 12.05 -1.33 7.16
C ALA A 113 13.39 -1.92 6.64
N GLY A 114 14.51 -1.34 7.08
CA GLY A 114 15.86 -1.90 6.92
C GLY A 114 16.41 -2.01 5.50
N THR A 115 17.73 -2.08 5.39
CA THR A 115 18.47 -2.12 4.13
C THR A 115 18.07 -3.34 3.30
N VAL A 116 17.59 -3.14 2.08
CA VAL A 116 17.81 -4.13 1.01
C VAL A 116 19.26 -3.96 0.60
N ARG A 117 20.17 -4.73 1.21
CA ARG A 117 21.53 -4.85 0.69
C ARG A 117 21.44 -5.57 -0.64
N ARG A 118 21.83 -4.87 -1.71
CA ARG A 118 22.15 -5.51 -2.99
C ARG A 118 23.31 -6.50 -2.82
#